data_AF-A0A7S3X7E6-F1
#
_entry.id   AF-A0A7S3X7E6-F1
#
_cell.length_a   1.000
_cell.length_b   1.000
_cell.length_c   1.000
_cell.angle_alpha   90.00
_cell.angle_beta   90.00
_cell.angle_gamma   90.00
#
_symmetry.space_group_name_H-M   'P 1'
#
loop_
_entity.id
_entity.type
_entity.pdbx_description
1 polymer ?
#
loop_
_entity_poly.entity_id
_entity_poly.type
_entity_poly.pdbx_seq_one_letter_code
_entity_poly.pdbx_strand_id
1 'polypeptide(L)'
;MFHRGRPLPEADDEDLELIAQAAPPLVWLRTTGELSGHIAELLTDDGSGRDCKLRVCGESTSRCVRRAKLRPVRPTLEPNEVVMTSGCSSEVILTRLLEALEWGDAAQALQPEIVSHILSFLAVRRVDHEDVKAVCASSLDVGPLCSLPFALEQTCSNWWISGEGSMPRGVGAEWIAFALSADGQPRRVERIDMRIPPLPSGPLSVRNFHLETAAAADGPWTRASREYATLNVGEVQSWAVSPPIESGFVRVMCLRNAARAKSDLGESRARFLPISTSVGFFHVRFR
;
A
#
# COMPACT_ATOMS: atom_id res chain seq x y z
N MET A 1 5.48 -83.82 20.84
CA MET A 1 6.24 -83.37 19.64
C MET A 1 5.87 -81.90 19.43
N PHE A 2 6.62 -80.97 20.02
CA PHE A 2 6.34 -79.53 19.98
C PHE A 2 7.35 -78.87 19.04
N HIS A 3 6.87 -78.24 17.97
CA HIS A 3 7.70 -77.49 17.03
C HIS A 3 8.19 -76.19 17.69
N ARG A 4 9.52 -76.05 17.79
CA ARG A 4 10.19 -74.79 18.14
C ARG A 4 9.95 -73.78 17.02
N GLY A 5 9.36 -72.64 17.37
CA GLY A 5 9.17 -71.50 16.48
C GLY A 5 10.51 -70.91 16.04
N ARG A 6 10.61 -70.53 14.76
CA ARG A 6 11.76 -69.80 14.21
C ARG A 6 11.76 -68.36 14.77
N PRO A 7 12.93 -67.77 15.04
CA PRO A 7 13.04 -66.35 15.32
C PRO A 7 12.68 -65.55 14.06
N LEU A 8 11.96 -64.44 14.26
CA LEU A 8 11.72 -63.43 13.22
C LEU A 8 13.05 -62.73 12.88
N PRO A 9 13.27 -62.35 11.61
CA PRO A 9 14.46 -61.60 11.22
C PRO A 9 14.47 -60.24 11.93
N GLU A 10 15.63 -59.88 12.48
CA GLU A 10 15.90 -58.52 12.97
C GLU A 10 15.78 -57.57 11.77
N ALA A 11 14.93 -56.56 11.91
CA ALA A 11 14.81 -55.50 10.92
C ALA A 11 16.09 -54.65 10.98
N ASP A 12 16.75 -54.48 9.83
CA ASP A 12 17.94 -53.66 9.69
C ASP A 12 17.61 -52.20 10.07
N ASP A 13 18.42 -51.63 10.97
CA ASP A 13 18.31 -50.26 11.51
C ASP A 13 18.54 -49.14 10.45
N GLU A 14 18.76 -49.48 9.17
CA GLU A 14 19.03 -48.50 8.10
C GLU A 14 17.76 -47.93 7.43
N ASP A 15 16.57 -48.43 7.75
CA ASP A 15 15.30 -47.96 7.16
C ASP A 15 14.65 -46.74 7.89
N LEU A 16 15.36 -46.09 8.83
CA LEU A 16 14.81 -45.00 9.65
C LEU A 16 15.14 -43.55 9.20
N GLU A 17 15.93 -43.33 8.15
CA GLU A 17 16.34 -41.97 7.73
C GLU A 17 15.80 -41.49 6.37
N LEU A 18 14.53 -41.78 6.08
CA LEU A 18 13.77 -41.04 5.07
C LEU A 18 12.36 -40.70 5.58
N ILE A 19 12.27 -40.21 6.81
CA ILE A 19 11.10 -39.42 7.22
C ILE A 19 11.17 -38.14 6.40
N ALA A 20 10.36 -38.07 5.34
CA ALA A 20 10.15 -36.86 4.57
C ALA A 20 9.90 -35.70 5.54
N GLN A 21 10.86 -34.76 5.62
CA GLN A 21 10.72 -33.60 6.49
C GLN A 21 9.50 -32.84 6.02
N ALA A 22 8.41 -32.93 6.79
CA ALA A 22 7.20 -32.19 6.53
C ALA A 22 7.56 -30.70 6.38
N ALA A 23 7.05 -30.08 5.32
CA ALA A 23 7.32 -28.67 5.08
C ALA A 23 6.90 -27.83 6.29
N PRO A 24 7.68 -26.80 6.68
CA PRO A 24 7.35 -25.98 7.83
C PRO A 24 6.00 -25.28 7.62
N PRO A 25 5.13 -25.22 8.66
CA PRO A 25 3.79 -24.67 8.51
C PRO A 25 3.84 -23.15 8.28
N LEU A 26 2.92 -22.67 7.45
CA LEU A 26 2.78 -21.24 7.15
C LEU A 26 1.93 -20.52 8.20
N VAL A 27 2.35 -19.31 8.56
CA VAL A 27 1.65 -18.43 9.51
C VAL A 27 1.56 -17.00 8.98
N TRP A 28 0.43 -16.34 9.26
CA TRP A 28 0.23 -14.91 9.09
C TRP A 28 0.79 -14.13 10.28
N LEU A 29 1.49 -13.04 9.99
CA LEU A 29 2.05 -12.12 10.98
C LEU A 29 1.07 -10.99 11.30
N ARG A 30 0.45 -11.01 12.49
CA ARG A 30 -0.30 -9.88 13.07
C ARG A 30 0.59 -9.06 13.99
N THR A 31 1.56 -8.35 13.41
CA THR A 31 2.43 -7.45 14.15
C THR A 31 1.94 -6.00 14.04
N THR A 32 2.34 -5.14 14.97
CA THR A 32 2.21 -3.69 14.81
C THR A 32 3.47 -3.22 14.09
N GLY A 33 3.40 -2.89 12.80
CA GLY A 33 4.53 -2.38 12.02
C GLY A 33 4.67 -3.02 10.64
N GLU A 34 5.89 -2.94 10.09
CA GLU A 34 6.20 -3.29 8.70
C GLU A 34 5.89 -4.73 8.32
N LEU A 35 5.95 -5.66 9.28
CA LEU A 35 5.71 -7.09 9.05
C LEU A 35 4.23 -7.49 9.20
N SER A 36 3.32 -6.55 9.47
CA SER A 36 1.90 -6.87 9.55
C SER A 36 1.39 -7.39 8.20
N GLY A 37 0.62 -8.47 8.22
CA GLY A 37 0.03 -9.07 7.01
C GLY A 37 1.01 -9.91 6.19
N HIS A 38 2.26 -10.10 6.62
CA HIS A 38 3.20 -10.96 5.89
C HIS A 38 2.97 -12.45 6.22
N ILE A 39 3.25 -13.32 5.25
CA ILE A 39 3.29 -14.78 5.44
C ILE A 39 4.71 -15.18 5.81
N ALA A 40 4.85 -16.09 6.77
CA ALA A 40 6.14 -16.64 7.18
C ALA A 40 6.07 -18.15 7.37
N GLU A 41 7.21 -18.80 7.21
CA GLU A 41 7.43 -20.20 7.57
C GLU A 41 7.82 -20.28 9.05
N LEU A 42 7.13 -21.13 9.82
CA LEU A 42 7.48 -21.42 11.20
C LEU A 42 8.64 -22.43 11.23
N LEU A 43 9.85 -21.96 11.53
CA LEU A 43 11.06 -22.81 11.51
C LEU A 43 11.20 -23.62 12.79
N THR A 44 11.07 -22.97 13.94
CA THR A 44 11.15 -23.63 15.25
C THR A 44 10.19 -22.99 16.23
N ASP A 45 9.50 -23.84 16.98
CA ASP A 45 8.69 -23.47 18.14
C ASP A 45 9.50 -23.80 19.38
N ASP A 46 9.77 -22.81 20.23
CA ASP A 46 10.66 -22.97 21.39
C ASP A 46 10.06 -23.85 22.51
N GLY A 47 8.82 -24.35 22.32
CA GLY A 47 8.07 -25.13 23.29
C GLY A 47 7.60 -24.34 24.52
N SER A 48 8.18 -23.15 24.76
CA SER A 48 7.77 -22.21 25.80
C SER A 48 6.45 -21.52 25.46
N GLY A 49 6.10 -21.52 24.17
CA GLY A 49 4.89 -20.90 23.63
C GLY A 49 4.94 -19.38 23.63
N ARG A 50 6.08 -18.77 24.00
CA ARG A 50 6.25 -17.30 23.98
C ARG A 50 6.73 -16.80 22.64
N ASP A 51 7.85 -17.32 22.15
CA ASP A 51 8.51 -16.83 20.95
C ASP A 51 8.71 -17.97 19.95
N CYS A 52 8.59 -17.64 18.67
CA CYS A 52 8.83 -18.59 17.59
C CYS A 52 9.85 -18.02 16.63
N LYS A 53 10.72 -18.87 16.10
CA LYS A 53 11.63 -18.51 15.01
C LYS A 53 10.91 -18.77 13.70
N LEU A 54 10.83 -17.72 12.89
CA LEU A 54 10.15 -17.77 11.60
C LEU A 54 11.02 -17.16 10.52
N ARG A 55 10.73 -17.49 9.27
CA ARG A 55 11.34 -16.89 8.09
C ARG A 55 10.23 -16.28 7.26
N VAL A 56 10.26 -14.96 7.09
CA VAL A 56 9.29 -14.27 6.22
C VAL A 56 9.47 -14.81 4.81
N CYS A 57 8.38 -15.21 4.18
CA CYS A 57 8.41 -15.79 2.85
C CYS A 57 9.02 -14.80 1.84
N GLY A 58 10.13 -15.17 1.19
CA GLY A 58 10.90 -14.31 0.28
C GLY A 58 12.14 -13.67 0.92
N GLU A 59 12.32 -13.76 2.25
CA GLU A 59 13.55 -13.35 2.93
C GLU A 59 14.47 -14.55 3.20
N SER A 60 15.78 -14.34 3.11
CA SER A 60 16.79 -15.33 3.52
C SER A 60 17.00 -15.38 5.04
N THR A 61 16.57 -14.33 5.75
CA THR A 61 16.80 -14.17 7.18
C THR A 61 15.64 -14.68 8.03
N SER A 62 15.96 -15.37 9.12
CA SER A 62 14.99 -15.73 10.15
C SER A 62 14.86 -14.65 11.23
N ARG A 63 13.67 -14.51 11.81
CA ARG A 63 13.35 -13.56 12.89
C ARG A 63 12.63 -14.28 14.03
N CYS A 64 12.77 -13.78 15.25
CA CYS A 64 11.98 -14.26 16.39
C CYS A 64 10.78 -13.35 16.62
N VAL A 65 9.59 -13.93 16.71
CA VAL A 65 8.33 -13.20 16.92
C VAL A 65 7.50 -13.92 17.98
N ARG A 66 6.79 -13.14 18.81
CA ARG A 66 5.88 -13.69 19.80
C ARG A 66 4.80 -14.55 19.15
N ARG A 67 4.58 -15.76 19.64
CA ARG A 67 3.56 -16.71 19.15
C ARG A 67 2.16 -16.10 19.10
N ALA A 68 1.83 -15.25 20.08
CA ALA A 68 0.55 -14.54 20.13
C ALA A 68 0.29 -13.61 18.93
N LYS A 69 1.32 -13.25 18.16
CA LYS A 69 1.23 -12.47 16.92
C LYS A 69 1.12 -13.33 15.67
N LEU A 70 1.10 -14.65 15.80
CA LEU A 70 1.01 -15.59 14.69
C LEU A 70 -0.42 -16.09 14.56
N ARG A 71 -0.90 -16.20 13.32
CA ARG A 71 -2.18 -16.84 12.99
C ARG A 71 -1.88 -17.95 11.98
N PRO A 72 -2.30 -19.20 12.20
CA PRO A 72 -2.15 -20.23 11.18
C PRO A 72 -2.84 -19.78 9.88
N VAL A 73 -2.21 -20.04 8.72
CA VAL A 73 -2.91 -19.91 7.44
C VAL A 73 -3.99 -20.99 7.42
N ARG A 74 -5.27 -20.61 7.54
CA ARG A 74 -6.41 -21.54 7.46
C ARG A 74 -7.20 -21.29 6.17
N PRO A 75 -7.84 -22.31 5.57
CA PRO A 75 -8.64 -22.15 4.35
C PRO A 75 -9.89 -21.28 4.51
N THR A 76 -10.33 -20.99 5.74
CA THR A 76 -11.49 -20.15 5.99
C THR A 76 -11.14 -18.68 5.90
N LEU A 77 -11.17 -18.17 4.66
CA LEU A 77 -10.97 -16.77 4.33
C LEU A 77 -12.26 -15.98 4.60
N GLU A 78 -12.23 -15.16 5.65
CA GLU A 78 -13.02 -13.92 5.66
C GLU A 78 -12.53 -13.08 4.45
N PRO A 79 -13.41 -12.64 3.54
CA PRO A 79 -13.05 -12.14 2.20
C PRO A 79 -12.16 -10.87 2.13
N ASN A 80 -11.72 -10.31 3.26
CA ASN A 80 -11.06 -9.00 3.32
C ASN A 80 -9.66 -8.98 3.98
N GLU A 81 -9.04 -10.11 4.33
CA GLU A 81 -7.78 -10.12 5.10
C GLU A 81 -6.49 -10.50 4.34
N VAL A 82 -6.56 -10.86 3.04
CA VAL A 82 -5.37 -11.35 2.30
C VAL A 82 -4.85 -10.31 1.33
N VAL A 83 -3.70 -9.72 1.66
CA VAL A 83 -2.92 -8.88 0.76
C VAL A 83 -1.52 -9.48 0.64
N MET A 84 -1.20 -10.04 -0.53
CA MET A 84 0.18 -10.41 -0.85
C MET A 84 0.95 -9.13 -1.19
N THR A 85 1.94 -8.76 -0.36
CA THR A 85 2.82 -7.64 -0.67
C THR A 85 3.77 -8.02 -1.81
N SER A 86 4.14 -7.05 -2.65
CA SER A 86 4.86 -7.24 -3.93
C SER A 86 6.24 -7.92 -3.84
N GLY A 87 6.74 -8.23 -2.63
CA GLY A 87 7.99 -8.95 -2.41
C GLY A 87 7.81 -10.47 -2.18
N CYS A 88 6.58 -10.95 -1.99
CA CYS A 88 6.28 -12.35 -1.66
C CYS A 88 5.76 -13.16 -2.86
N SER A 89 5.82 -12.61 -4.08
CA SER A 89 5.35 -13.25 -5.31
C SER A 89 6.36 -14.26 -5.85
N SER A 90 6.69 -15.30 -5.06
CA SER A 90 7.48 -16.43 -5.58
C SER A 90 6.56 -17.62 -5.89
N GLU A 91 6.88 -18.37 -6.94
CA GLU A 91 6.21 -19.61 -7.31
C GLU A 91 6.10 -20.57 -6.11
N VAL A 92 7.18 -20.70 -5.34
CA VAL A 92 7.23 -21.52 -4.12
C VAL A 92 6.18 -21.09 -3.08
N ILE A 93 5.93 -19.79 -2.93
CA ILE A 93 4.95 -19.26 -1.97
C ILE A 93 3.53 -19.51 -2.47
N LEU A 94 3.28 -19.35 -3.78
CA LEU A 94 1.96 -19.65 -4.35
C LEU A 94 1.64 -21.14 -4.25
N THR A 95 2.58 -22.01 -4.64
CA THR A 95 2.40 -23.46 -4.53
C THR A 95 2.11 -23.86 -3.09
N ARG A 96 2.86 -23.33 -2.11
CA ARG A 96 2.59 -23.60 -0.70
C ARG A 96 1.29 -23.01 -0.17
N LEU A 97 0.87 -21.84 -0.67
CA LEU A 97 -0.45 -21.28 -0.35
C LEU A 97 -1.57 -22.19 -0.89
N LEU A 98 -1.44 -22.66 -2.12
CA LEU A 98 -2.40 -23.57 -2.74
C LEU A 98 -2.45 -24.93 -2.03
N GLU A 99 -1.29 -25.49 -1.65
CA GLU A 99 -1.21 -26.68 -0.80
C GLU A 99 -1.89 -26.47 0.56
N ALA A 100 -1.65 -25.33 1.21
CA ALA A 100 -2.26 -24.99 2.50
C ALA A 100 -3.78 -24.75 2.42
N LEU A 101 -4.31 -24.44 1.24
CA LEU A 101 -5.74 -24.32 0.97
C LEU A 101 -6.41 -25.69 0.64
N GLU A 102 -5.69 -26.80 0.87
CA GLU A 102 -6.14 -28.17 0.58
C GLU A 102 -6.36 -28.45 -0.92
N TRP A 103 -5.75 -27.66 -1.80
CA TRP A 103 -5.71 -27.92 -3.25
C TRP A 103 -4.48 -28.78 -3.64
N GLY A 104 -3.97 -29.59 -2.70
CA GLY A 104 -2.64 -30.21 -2.74
C GLY A 104 -2.30 -30.98 -4.03
N ASP A 105 -3.24 -31.74 -4.60
CA ASP A 105 -3.00 -32.46 -5.86
C ASP A 105 -3.13 -31.53 -7.09
N ALA A 106 -3.93 -30.47 -6.99
CA ALA A 106 -4.09 -29.50 -8.08
C ALA A 106 -2.89 -28.55 -8.17
N ALA A 107 -2.25 -28.21 -7.05
CA ALA A 107 -1.07 -27.34 -7.02
C ALA A 107 0.14 -27.96 -7.75
N GLN A 108 0.35 -29.27 -7.59
CA GLN A 108 1.39 -30.01 -8.33
C GLN A 108 1.05 -30.19 -9.82
N ALA A 109 -0.23 -30.10 -10.18
CA ALA A 109 -0.70 -30.20 -11.56
C ALA A 109 -0.71 -28.86 -12.32
N LEU A 110 -0.55 -27.73 -11.63
CA LEU A 110 -0.48 -26.42 -12.28
C LEU A 110 0.86 -26.27 -13.00
N GLN A 111 0.79 -26.10 -14.32
CA GLN A 111 1.95 -25.79 -15.12
C GLN A 111 2.60 -24.47 -14.63
N PRO A 112 3.95 -24.36 -14.62
CA PRO A 112 4.65 -23.15 -14.18
C PRO A 112 4.17 -21.87 -14.87
N GLU A 113 3.72 -21.97 -16.12
CA GLU A 113 3.15 -20.87 -16.89
C GLU A 113 1.83 -20.37 -16.28
N ILE A 114 0.99 -21.28 -15.78
CA ILE A 114 -0.27 -20.93 -15.10
C ILE A 114 0.04 -20.31 -13.74
N VAL A 115 1.00 -20.84 -13.00
CA VAL A 115 1.44 -20.25 -11.72
C VAL A 115 1.99 -18.84 -11.93
N SER A 116 2.87 -18.66 -12.92
CA SER A 116 3.39 -17.36 -13.34
C SER A 116 2.25 -16.41 -13.74
N HIS A 117 1.26 -16.90 -14.48
CA HIS A 117 0.08 -16.13 -14.85
C HIS A 117 -0.75 -15.70 -13.63
N ILE A 118 -1.03 -16.61 -12.69
CA ILE A 118 -1.73 -16.30 -11.43
C ILE A 118 -0.94 -15.27 -10.62
N LEU A 119 0.37 -15.48 -10.44
CA LEU A 119 1.25 -14.53 -9.75
C LEU A 119 1.22 -13.15 -10.38
N SER A 120 1.10 -13.07 -11.71
CA SER A 120 1.00 -11.79 -12.42
C SER A 120 -0.27 -11.01 -12.07
N PHE A 121 -1.36 -11.67 -11.71
CA PHE A 121 -2.59 -11.02 -11.21
C PHE A 121 -2.52 -10.69 -9.72
N LEU A 122 -1.68 -11.40 -8.95
CA LEU A 122 -1.51 -11.17 -7.51
C LEU A 122 -0.47 -10.09 -7.20
N ALA A 123 0.41 -9.76 -8.15
CA ALA A 123 1.45 -8.76 -7.98
C ALA A 123 0.97 -7.37 -8.43
N VAL A 124 0.51 -6.55 -7.48
CA VAL A 124 0.25 -5.13 -7.77
C VAL A 124 1.57 -4.38 -7.88
N ARG A 125 1.85 -3.86 -9.08
CA ARG A 125 3.04 -3.05 -9.37
C ARG A 125 2.99 -1.73 -8.61
N ARG A 126 4.13 -1.24 -8.15
CA ARG A 126 4.27 0.14 -7.66
C ARG A 126 3.97 1.15 -8.77
N VAL A 127 3.51 2.34 -8.39
CA VAL A 127 3.33 3.44 -9.33
C VAL A 127 4.66 3.83 -9.95
N ASP A 128 4.68 3.90 -11.28
CA ASP A 128 5.67 4.69 -12.02
C ASP A 128 5.08 6.09 -12.26
N HIS A 129 5.81 7.13 -11.84
CA HIS A 129 5.30 8.50 -11.93
C HIS A 129 5.12 8.96 -13.38
N GLU A 130 5.94 8.45 -14.30
CA GLU A 130 5.86 8.80 -15.72
C GLU A 130 4.56 8.29 -16.37
N ASP A 131 3.92 7.26 -15.78
CA ASP A 131 2.63 6.74 -16.23
C ASP A 131 1.43 7.50 -15.66
N VAL A 132 1.64 8.34 -14.64
CA VAL A 132 0.56 9.04 -13.95
C VAL A 132 0.02 10.17 -14.83
N LYS A 133 -1.30 10.30 -14.90
CA LYS A 133 -1.98 11.38 -15.64
C LYS A 133 -3.04 12.04 -14.79
N ALA A 134 -3.05 13.37 -14.76
CA ALA A 134 -4.17 14.12 -14.19
C ALA A 134 -5.38 14.01 -15.12
N VAL A 135 -6.53 13.56 -14.59
CA VAL A 135 -7.72 13.22 -15.40
C VAL A 135 -8.87 14.20 -15.20
N CYS A 136 -9.12 14.65 -13.98
CA CYS A 136 -10.19 15.59 -13.68
C CYS A 136 -9.93 16.32 -12.36
N ALA A 137 -10.64 17.43 -12.14
CA ALA A 137 -10.66 18.16 -10.88
C ALA A 137 -12.07 18.64 -10.58
N SER A 138 -12.37 18.95 -9.32
CA SER A 138 -13.63 19.59 -8.91
C SER A 138 -13.83 20.93 -9.60
N SER A 139 -12.75 21.70 -9.73
CA SER A 139 -12.72 22.98 -10.42
C SER A 139 -11.30 23.32 -10.84
N LEU A 140 -11.17 24.32 -11.71
CA LEU A 140 -9.90 24.82 -12.21
C LEU A 140 -10.00 26.33 -12.40
N ASP A 141 -9.01 27.06 -11.91
CA ASP A 141 -8.90 28.50 -12.16
C ASP A 141 -8.59 28.79 -13.63
N VAL A 142 -9.05 29.94 -14.14
CA VAL A 142 -8.89 30.32 -15.54
C VAL A 142 -7.61 31.14 -15.69
N GLY A 143 -6.51 30.50 -16.08
CA GLY A 143 -5.25 31.19 -16.33
C GLY A 143 -4.26 30.39 -17.18
N PRO A 144 -3.34 31.06 -17.90
CA PRO A 144 -2.41 30.39 -18.82
C PRO A 144 -1.38 29.50 -18.11
N LEU A 145 -1.16 29.72 -16.81
CA LEU A 145 -0.25 28.94 -15.96
C LEU A 145 -0.97 27.89 -15.11
N CYS A 146 -2.29 27.74 -15.31
CA CYS A 146 -3.14 26.84 -14.54
C CYS A 146 -3.73 25.76 -15.45
N SER A 147 -3.37 24.49 -15.20
CA SER A 147 -3.89 23.35 -15.95
C SER A 147 -3.72 22.07 -15.14
N LEU A 148 -4.52 21.04 -15.44
CA LEU A 148 -4.45 19.75 -14.75
C LEU A 148 -3.06 19.08 -14.87
N PRO A 149 -2.43 18.98 -16.06
CA PRO A 149 -1.15 18.30 -16.20
C PRO A 149 -0.02 19.00 -15.43
N PHE A 150 -0.14 20.31 -15.20
CA PHE A 150 0.85 21.10 -14.46
C PHE A 150 1.01 20.64 -13.02
N ALA A 151 -0.02 20.00 -12.44
CA ALA A 151 0.07 19.36 -11.13
C ALA A 151 1.15 18.25 -11.07
N LEU A 152 1.56 17.69 -12.21
CA LEU A 152 2.58 16.64 -12.30
C LEU A 152 3.95 17.17 -12.75
N GLU A 153 4.04 18.41 -13.22
CA GLU A 153 5.30 19.01 -13.67
C GLU A 153 6.22 19.35 -12.49
N GLN A 154 7.53 19.13 -12.65
CA GLN A 154 8.51 19.43 -11.60
C GLN A 154 8.98 20.90 -11.59
N THR A 155 8.78 21.61 -12.70
CA THR A 155 9.39 22.93 -12.98
C THR A 155 8.87 24.08 -12.11
N CYS A 156 7.75 23.90 -11.39
CA CYS A 156 7.14 24.88 -10.48
C CYS A 156 6.83 26.26 -11.07
N SER A 157 7.01 26.43 -12.38
CA SER A 157 6.58 27.60 -13.15
C SER A 157 5.07 27.59 -13.39
N ASN A 158 4.47 26.40 -13.29
CA ASN A 158 3.07 26.14 -13.50
C ASN A 158 2.47 25.49 -12.25
N TRP A 159 1.14 25.49 -12.16
CA TRP A 159 0.43 24.95 -11.01
C TRP A 159 -0.95 24.42 -11.38
N TRP A 160 -1.53 23.70 -10.44
CA TRP A 160 -2.97 23.54 -10.36
C TRP A 160 -3.52 24.43 -9.23
N ILE A 161 -4.57 25.20 -9.54
CA ILE A 161 -5.36 25.98 -8.59
C ILE A 161 -6.83 25.72 -8.89
N SER A 162 -7.63 25.51 -7.84
CA SER A 162 -9.07 25.40 -7.92
C SER A 162 -9.73 26.72 -8.36
N GLY A 163 -10.91 26.65 -8.95
CA GLY A 163 -11.70 27.82 -9.33
C GLY A 163 -11.91 28.81 -8.18
N GLU A 164 -12.10 30.08 -8.52
CA GLU A 164 -12.39 31.14 -7.54
C GLU A 164 -13.68 30.84 -6.77
N GLY A 165 -13.68 31.10 -5.45
CA GLY A 165 -14.88 30.91 -4.62
C GLY A 165 -15.11 29.49 -4.11
N SER A 166 -14.34 28.50 -4.58
CA SER A 166 -14.58 27.09 -4.28
C SER A 166 -14.21 26.67 -2.85
N MET A 167 -13.33 27.43 -2.20
CA MET A 167 -12.88 27.27 -0.81
C MET A 167 -13.31 28.49 0.03
N PRO A 168 -14.61 28.72 0.26
CA PRO A 168 -15.07 29.90 1.00
C PRO A 168 -14.47 29.93 2.41
N ARG A 169 -13.79 31.04 2.75
CA ARG A 169 -13.01 31.20 3.98
C ARG A 169 -11.85 30.20 4.11
N GLY A 170 -11.34 29.68 2.99
CA GLY A 170 -10.19 28.78 2.90
C GLY A 170 -10.43 27.35 3.39
N VAL A 171 -11.69 26.91 3.42
CA VAL A 171 -12.10 25.53 3.78
C VAL A 171 -13.09 25.03 2.73
N GLY A 172 -13.00 23.76 2.37
CA GLY A 172 -13.82 23.15 1.33
C GLY A 172 -13.39 21.71 1.02
N ALA A 173 -13.76 21.23 -0.16
CA ALA A 173 -13.53 19.85 -0.60
C ALA A 173 -13.10 19.81 -2.07
N GLU A 174 -12.16 20.68 -2.43
CA GLU A 174 -11.58 20.71 -3.77
C GLU A 174 -10.66 19.54 -3.99
N TRP A 175 -10.61 19.02 -5.21
CA TRP A 175 -9.85 17.84 -5.52
C TRP A 175 -9.33 17.82 -6.95
N ILE A 176 -8.27 17.05 -7.15
CA ILE A 176 -7.73 16.68 -8.45
C ILE A 176 -7.45 15.18 -8.43
N ALA A 177 -7.92 14.49 -9.48
CA ALA A 177 -7.83 13.06 -9.66
C ALA A 177 -6.79 12.68 -10.71
N PHE A 178 -6.21 11.52 -10.51
CA PHE A 178 -5.10 10.98 -11.29
C PHE A 178 -5.38 9.52 -11.64
N ALA A 179 -5.16 9.17 -12.92
CA ALA A 179 -4.97 7.79 -13.33
C ALA A 179 -3.52 7.39 -12.98
N LEU A 180 -3.36 6.24 -12.33
CA LEU A 180 -2.08 5.79 -11.81
C LEU A 180 -1.25 4.96 -12.79
N SER A 181 -1.81 4.60 -13.93
CA SER A 181 -1.15 3.82 -14.98
C SER A 181 -1.66 4.17 -16.37
N ALA A 182 -0.80 4.02 -17.38
CA ALA A 182 -1.18 4.19 -18.78
C ALA A 182 -1.99 3.00 -19.33
N ASP A 183 -1.81 1.81 -18.76
CA ASP A 183 -2.45 0.55 -19.16
C ASP A 183 -3.78 0.28 -18.42
N GLY A 184 -4.20 1.18 -17.54
CA GLY A 184 -5.43 1.07 -16.76
C GLY A 184 -5.38 0.00 -15.66
N GLN A 185 -4.24 -0.65 -15.44
CA GLN A 185 -4.09 -1.64 -14.40
C GLN A 185 -3.85 -0.97 -13.04
N PRO A 186 -4.37 -1.52 -11.92
CA PRO A 186 -4.11 -0.99 -10.60
C PRO A 186 -2.62 -0.86 -10.30
N ARG A 187 -2.29 0.16 -9.51
CA ARG A 187 -0.94 0.39 -8.99
C ARG A 187 -0.97 0.63 -7.50
N ARG A 188 0.15 0.30 -6.88
CA ARG A 188 0.38 0.47 -5.45
C ARG A 188 1.03 1.82 -5.19
N VAL A 189 0.41 2.60 -4.31
CA VAL A 189 0.90 3.89 -3.79
C VAL A 189 1.27 3.69 -2.33
N GLU A 190 2.57 3.77 -2.04
CA GLU A 190 3.15 3.69 -0.70
C GLU A 190 3.58 5.09 -0.21
N ARG A 191 3.70 6.07 -1.11
CA ARG A 191 4.14 7.43 -0.79
C ARG A 191 3.49 8.48 -1.69
N ILE A 192 3.25 9.65 -1.09
CA ILE A 192 2.92 10.88 -1.82
C ILE A 192 3.96 11.95 -1.50
N ASP A 193 4.43 12.60 -2.56
CA ASP A 193 5.31 13.75 -2.52
C ASP A 193 4.52 14.97 -3.02
N MET A 194 4.62 16.14 -2.38
CA MET A 194 3.93 17.37 -2.81
C MET A 194 4.83 18.59 -2.61
N ARG A 195 4.73 19.56 -3.53
CA ARG A 195 5.39 20.86 -3.42
C ARG A 195 4.37 21.99 -3.50
N ILE A 196 4.48 22.95 -2.58
CA ILE A 196 3.60 24.11 -2.49
C ILE A 196 4.40 25.41 -2.52
N PRO A 197 3.82 26.54 -2.96
CA PRO A 197 4.46 27.83 -2.83
C PRO A 197 4.64 28.24 -1.36
N PRO A 198 5.83 28.72 -0.96
CA PRO A 198 6.02 29.26 0.37
C PRO A 198 5.24 30.57 0.54
N LEU A 199 4.80 30.87 1.75
CA LEU A 199 4.24 32.17 2.09
C LEU A 199 5.33 33.27 2.01
N PRO A 200 4.97 34.51 1.66
CA PRO A 200 3.61 35.01 1.42
C PRO A 200 3.07 34.70 0.02
N SER A 201 3.87 34.17 -0.90
CA SER A 201 3.49 33.94 -2.30
C SER A 201 2.47 32.81 -2.51
N GLY A 202 2.30 31.92 -1.51
CA GLY A 202 1.38 30.78 -1.58
C GLY A 202 0.20 30.81 -0.61
N PRO A 203 -0.61 31.88 -0.51
CA PRO A 203 -1.77 31.91 0.39
C PRO A 203 -2.83 30.88 0.02
N LEU A 204 -2.85 30.48 -1.27
CA LEU A 204 -3.71 29.43 -1.83
C LEU A 204 -3.17 28.01 -1.55
N SER A 205 -1.98 27.87 -0.99
CA SER A 205 -1.35 26.54 -0.86
C SER A 205 -2.20 25.61 -0.01
N VAL A 206 -2.39 24.37 -0.48
CA VAL A 206 -3.03 23.33 0.32
C VAL A 206 -2.28 23.12 1.64
N ARG A 207 -3.03 23.10 2.75
CA ARG A 207 -2.52 22.86 4.11
C ARG A 207 -2.93 21.52 4.65
N ASN A 208 -4.18 21.14 4.44
CA ASN A 208 -4.72 19.87 4.89
C ASN A 208 -5.28 19.13 3.69
N PHE A 209 -4.92 17.86 3.55
CA PHE A 209 -5.44 17.02 2.48
C PHE A 209 -5.52 15.56 2.89
N HIS A 210 -6.24 14.76 2.12
CA HIS A 210 -6.19 13.29 2.20
C HIS A 210 -6.33 12.69 0.81
N LEU A 211 -6.19 11.37 0.72
CA LEU A 211 -6.34 10.62 -0.52
C LEU A 211 -7.64 9.84 -0.52
N GLU A 212 -8.31 9.88 -1.66
CA GLU A 212 -9.42 9.00 -1.99
C GLU A 212 -9.10 8.18 -3.22
N THR A 213 -9.73 7.03 -3.36
CA THR A 213 -9.47 6.06 -4.43
C THR A 213 -10.75 5.61 -5.09
N ALA A 214 -10.65 5.18 -6.33
CA ALA A 214 -11.75 4.58 -7.06
C ALA A 214 -11.24 3.51 -8.05
N ALA A 215 -12.05 2.48 -8.28
CA ALA A 215 -11.76 1.49 -9.31
C ALA A 215 -11.89 2.05 -10.73
N ALA A 216 -12.73 3.08 -10.89
CA ALA A 216 -13.00 3.76 -12.16
C ALA A 216 -12.94 5.29 -12.00
N ALA A 217 -12.76 6.01 -13.11
CA ALA A 217 -12.59 7.46 -13.11
C ALA A 217 -13.82 8.22 -12.58
N ASP A 218 -15.01 7.65 -12.71
CA ASP A 218 -16.29 8.20 -12.27
C ASP A 218 -16.65 7.85 -10.82
N GLY A 219 -15.89 6.97 -10.17
CA GLY A 219 -16.10 6.55 -8.78
C GLY A 219 -16.77 5.18 -8.64
N PRO A 220 -17.43 4.88 -7.50
CA PRO A 220 -17.51 5.72 -6.31
C PRO A 220 -16.13 5.94 -5.67
N TRP A 221 -15.93 7.15 -5.11
CA TRP A 221 -14.69 7.52 -4.44
C TRP A 221 -14.78 7.19 -2.95
N THR A 222 -13.73 6.57 -2.42
CA THR A 222 -13.64 6.19 -1.00
C THR A 222 -12.37 6.73 -0.38
N ARG A 223 -12.47 7.17 0.88
CA ARG A 223 -11.31 7.62 1.64
C ARG A 223 -10.34 6.48 1.92
N ALA A 224 -9.10 6.69 1.50
CA ALA A 224 -8.06 5.68 1.53
C ALA A 224 -6.83 6.07 2.38
N SER A 225 -6.79 7.32 2.88
CA SER A 225 -5.74 7.75 3.80
C SER A 225 -6.26 8.55 4.99
N ARG A 226 -5.40 8.66 6.01
CA ARG A 226 -5.50 9.70 7.03
C ARG A 226 -5.33 11.09 6.41
N GLU A 227 -5.65 12.11 7.19
CA GLU A 227 -5.32 13.48 6.83
C GLU A 227 -3.82 13.76 6.96
N TYR A 228 -3.28 14.51 6.02
CA TYR A 228 -1.91 14.99 5.97
C TYR A 228 -1.90 16.52 6.07
N ALA A 229 -0.78 17.05 6.57
CA ALA A 229 -0.58 18.48 6.69
C ALA A 229 0.72 18.92 6.00
N THR A 230 0.68 20.03 5.28
CA THR A 230 1.85 20.66 4.67
C THR A 230 2.46 21.74 5.56
N LEU A 231 3.78 21.78 5.61
CA LEU A 231 4.58 22.83 6.25
C LEU A 231 4.79 24.00 5.30
N ASN A 232 5.10 25.18 5.83
CA ASN A 232 5.36 26.37 5.03
C ASN A 232 6.80 26.40 4.49
N VAL A 233 7.14 25.37 3.72
CA VAL A 233 8.46 25.16 3.11
C VAL A 233 8.28 24.99 1.60
N GLY A 234 9.20 25.55 0.82
CA GLY A 234 9.10 25.58 -0.65
C GLY A 234 9.65 24.32 -1.32
N GLU A 235 10.25 23.42 -0.53
CA GLU A 235 10.78 22.12 -0.93
C GLU A 235 9.67 21.07 -1.09
N VAL A 236 10.03 19.94 -1.71
CA VAL A 236 9.17 18.77 -1.78
C VAL A 236 9.02 18.19 -0.38
N GLN A 237 7.77 17.95 0.02
CA GLN A 237 7.40 17.30 1.27
C GLN A 237 6.85 15.91 0.96
N SER A 238 7.16 14.92 1.80
CA SER A 238 6.84 13.51 1.56
C SER A 238 6.08 12.90 2.73
N TRP A 239 5.05 12.11 2.42
CA TRP A 239 4.28 11.36 3.41
C TRP A 239 4.15 9.90 3.00
N ALA A 240 4.41 9.01 3.94
CA ALA A 240 4.09 7.60 3.78
C ALA A 240 2.56 7.39 3.79
N VAL A 241 2.10 6.52 2.89
CA VAL A 241 0.71 6.07 2.78
C VAL A 241 0.62 4.72 3.47
N SER A 242 -0.11 4.67 4.58
CA SER A 242 -0.24 3.48 5.43
C SER A 242 -1.70 3.29 5.85
N PRO A 243 -2.35 2.16 5.49
CA PRO A 243 -1.82 1.12 4.58
C PRO A 243 -1.56 1.67 3.17
N PRO A 244 -0.69 1.04 2.36
CA PRO A 244 -0.56 1.37 0.95
C PRO A 244 -1.90 1.30 0.22
N ILE A 245 -2.06 2.15 -0.79
CA ILE A 245 -3.25 2.22 -1.61
C ILE A 245 -3.02 1.39 -2.87
N GLU A 246 -3.94 0.50 -3.22
CA GLU A 246 -3.91 -0.27 -4.47
C GLU A 246 -5.14 0.09 -5.30
N SER A 247 -4.93 0.85 -6.38
CA SER A 247 -6.05 1.39 -7.16
C SER A 247 -5.64 1.77 -8.58
N GLY A 248 -6.62 1.91 -9.48
CA GLY A 248 -6.41 2.51 -10.81
C GLY A 248 -6.41 4.04 -10.75
N PHE A 249 -7.16 4.62 -9.80
CA PHE A 249 -7.33 6.06 -9.67
C PHE A 249 -7.14 6.51 -8.23
N VAL A 250 -6.50 7.66 -8.06
CA VAL A 250 -6.40 8.35 -6.78
C VAL A 250 -6.77 9.81 -6.97
N ARG A 251 -7.36 10.44 -5.97
CA ARG A 251 -7.51 11.90 -5.95
C ARG A 251 -6.98 12.50 -4.66
N VAL A 252 -6.39 13.68 -4.79
CA VAL A 252 -5.93 14.49 -3.68
C VAL A 252 -7.07 15.41 -3.28
N MET A 253 -7.68 15.12 -2.13
CA MET A 253 -8.76 15.93 -1.53
C MET A 253 -8.16 17.04 -0.68
N CYS A 254 -8.21 18.27 -1.16
CA CYS A 254 -7.76 19.47 -0.48
C CYS A 254 -8.88 19.99 0.45
N LEU A 255 -8.58 20.10 1.75
CA LEU A 255 -9.56 20.45 2.78
C LEU A 255 -9.43 21.90 3.27
N ARG A 256 -8.21 22.43 3.27
CA ARG A 256 -7.88 23.74 3.84
C ARG A 256 -6.71 24.39 3.13
N ASN A 257 -6.73 25.71 2.97
CA ASN A 257 -5.61 26.50 2.41
C ASN A 257 -4.76 27.21 3.49
N ALA A 258 -3.62 27.76 3.05
CA ALA A 258 -2.64 28.44 3.91
C ALA A 258 -3.16 29.73 4.55
N ALA A 259 -3.98 30.50 3.85
CA ALA A 259 -4.60 31.70 4.39
C ALA A 259 -5.46 31.40 5.62
N ARG A 260 -6.26 30.32 5.58
CA ARG A 260 -7.08 29.91 6.72
C ARG A 260 -6.24 29.41 7.88
N ALA A 261 -5.25 28.55 7.63
CA ALA A 261 -4.41 27.98 8.68
C ALA A 261 -3.71 29.06 9.53
N LYS A 262 -3.26 30.16 8.90
CA LYS A 262 -2.68 31.32 9.62
C LYS A 262 -3.67 32.05 10.50
N SER A 263 -4.91 32.22 10.02
CA SER A 263 -5.96 32.90 10.79
C SER A 263 -6.28 32.15 12.08
N ASP A 264 -6.34 30.82 12.01
CA ASP A 264 -6.62 29.97 13.18
C ASP A 264 -5.49 30.01 14.23
N LEU A 265 -4.25 30.29 13.83
CA LEU A 265 -3.10 30.43 14.74
C LEU A 265 -3.01 31.81 15.41
N GLY A 266 -3.94 32.73 15.13
CA GLY A 266 -3.92 34.07 15.71
C GLY A 266 -2.78 34.95 15.19
N GLU A 267 -2.08 34.53 14.13
CA GLU A 267 -0.98 35.27 13.50
C GLU A 267 -1.45 36.45 12.62
N SER A 268 -2.74 36.82 12.72
CA SER A 268 -3.44 37.87 11.96
C SER A 268 -3.04 39.30 12.35
N ARG A 269 -1.74 39.58 12.51
CA ARG A 269 -1.19 40.95 12.45
C ARG A 269 -1.02 41.45 11.02
N ALA A 270 -1.15 40.58 10.01
CA ALA A 270 -1.15 40.97 8.61
C ALA A 270 -2.53 41.54 8.24
N ARG A 271 -2.55 42.84 7.92
CA ARG A 271 -3.71 43.59 7.42
C ARG A 271 -4.39 42.83 6.26
N PHE A 272 -5.68 42.57 6.39
CA PHE A 272 -6.68 42.46 5.31
C PHE A 272 -6.17 41.97 3.94
N LEU A 273 -5.53 40.79 3.87
CA LEU A 273 -5.59 40.04 2.61
C LEU A 273 -6.97 39.39 2.57
N PRO A 274 -7.76 39.56 1.49
CA PRO A 274 -9.01 38.83 1.34
C PRO A 274 -8.70 37.34 1.55
N ILE A 275 -9.48 36.69 2.43
CA ILE A 275 -9.27 35.27 2.72
C ILE A 275 -9.41 34.56 1.38
N SER A 276 -8.30 33.97 0.93
CA SER A 276 -8.26 33.23 -0.31
C SER A 276 -9.41 32.23 -0.37
N THR A 277 -10.11 32.24 -1.50
CA THR A 277 -11.24 31.39 -1.79
C THR A 277 -10.90 30.22 -2.72
N SER A 278 -9.61 29.94 -2.91
CA SER A 278 -9.10 28.85 -3.76
C SER A 278 -8.02 28.05 -3.03
N VAL A 279 -7.65 26.92 -3.61
CA VAL A 279 -6.54 26.08 -3.16
C VAL A 279 -5.70 25.60 -4.32
N GLY A 280 -4.40 25.36 -4.11
CA GLY A 280 -3.54 24.80 -5.14
C GLY A 280 -2.22 24.28 -4.61
N PHE A 281 -1.43 23.72 -5.53
CA PHE A 281 -0.06 23.26 -5.30
C PHE A 281 0.71 23.26 -6.62
N PHE A 282 2.05 23.26 -6.55
CA PHE A 282 2.90 23.25 -7.75
C PHE A 282 3.03 21.85 -8.34
N HIS A 283 3.25 20.86 -7.49
CA HIS A 283 3.61 19.52 -7.93
C HIS A 283 3.10 18.46 -6.95
N VAL A 284 2.65 17.32 -7.48
CA VAL A 284 2.40 16.09 -6.74
C VAL A 284 3.01 14.90 -7.47
N ARG A 285 3.55 13.96 -6.70
CA ARG A 285 4.11 12.71 -7.21
C ARG A 285 3.71 11.54 -6.31
N PHE A 286 3.34 10.43 -6.94
CA PHE A 286 2.99 9.17 -6.28
C PHE A 286 4.12 8.15 -6.48
N ARG A 287 4.34 7.29 -5.48
CA ARG A 287 5.31 6.18 -5.53
C ARG A 287 4.79 4.98 -4.75
#